data_AF-A0A9E1XID3-F1
#
_entry.id   AF-A0A9E1XID3-F1
#
_cell.length_a   1.000
_cell.length_b   1.000
_cell.length_c   1.000
_cell.angle_alpha   90.00
_cell.angle_beta   90.00
_cell.angle_gamma   90.00
#
_symmetry.space_group_name_H-M   'P 1'
#
loop_
_entity.id
_entity.type
_entity.pdbx_description
1 polymer ?
#
loop_
_entity_poly.entity_id
_entity_poly.type
_entity_poly.pdbx_seq_one_letter_code
_entity_poly.pdbx_strand_id
1 'polypeptide(L)'
;KIAKLSGVKITIEMVNIPLATELIFMFGTSAIELALSGGEDYELAFTASKSLVDDLVANKVDLTVIGSVSSSELPSGQVDVVDENGELYEPIHKGWDHLND
;
A
#
# COMPACT_ATOMS: atom_id res chain seq x y z
N LYS A 1 -5.84 -4.42 -7.28
CA LYS A 1 -5.80 -5.52 -8.28
C LYS A 1 -5.20 -6.81 -7.73
N ILE A 2 -4.01 -6.76 -7.11
CA ILE A 2 -3.32 -7.92 -6.52
C ILE A 2 -4.25 -8.73 -5.61
N ALA A 3 -4.86 -8.10 -4.60
CA ALA A 3 -5.78 -8.78 -3.68
C ALA A 3 -6.91 -9.55 -4.38
N LYS A 4 -7.56 -8.93 -5.37
CA LYS A 4 -8.66 -9.53 -6.15
C LYS A 4 -8.21 -10.73 -6.98
N LEU A 5 -7.10 -10.60 -7.70
CA LEU A 5 -6.60 -11.67 -8.58
C LEU A 5 -5.97 -12.83 -7.78
N SER A 6 -5.39 -12.53 -6.63
CA SER A 6 -4.81 -13.53 -5.73
C SER A 6 -5.82 -14.14 -4.76
N GLY A 7 -7.04 -13.58 -4.66
CA GLY A 7 -8.06 -14.06 -3.74
C GLY A 7 -7.65 -13.93 -2.26
N VAL A 8 -7.04 -12.81 -1.88
CA VAL A 8 -6.51 -12.59 -0.52
C VAL A 8 -6.95 -11.25 0.05
N LYS A 9 -6.82 -11.11 1.38
CA LYS A 9 -6.84 -9.81 2.05
C LYS A 9 -5.42 -9.26 2.16
N ILE A 10 -5.27 -7.98 1.81
CA ILE A 10 -4.06 -7.19 2.07
C ILE A 10 -4.43 -6.11 3.08
N THR A 11 -3.64 -5.97 4.13
CA THR A 11 -3.75 -4.85 5.07
C THR A 11 -2.54 -3.94 4.86
N ILE A 12 -2.80 -2.67 4.59
CA ILE A 12 -1.79 -1.62 4.42
C ILE A 12 -1.79 -0.76 5.67
N GLU A 13 -0.62 -0.57 6.26
CA GLU A 13 -0.38 0.27 7.42
C GLU A 13 0.02 1.66 6.92
N MET A 14 -0.89 2.63 7.05
CA MET A 14 -0.75 3.98 6.50
C MET A 14 0.53 4.67 6.97
N VAL A 15 0.92 4.45 8.22
CA VAL A 15 2.13 4.98 8.85
C VAL A 15 3.44 4.50 8.20
N ASN A 16 3.40 3.38 7.49
CA ASN A 16 4.59 2.80 6.86
C ASN A 16 4.74 3.19 5.38
N ILE A 17 3.78 3.92 4.81
CA ILE A 17 3.87 4.37 3.42
C ILE A 17 5.00 5.40 3.30
N PRO A 18 6.01 5.15 2.45
CA PRO A 18 7.10 6.09 2.28
C PRO A 18 6.57 7.36 1.59
N LEU A 19 6.79 8.50 2.23
CA LEU A 19 6.44 9.81 1.70
C LEU A 19 7.71 10.62 1.44
N ALA A 20 7.82 11.17 0.24
CA ALA A 20 8.91 12.11 -0.08
C ALA A 20 8.84 13.34 0.84
N THR A 21 10.01 13.83 1.28
CA THR A 21 10.06 14.97 2.21
C THR A 21 9.45 16.23 1.59
N GLU A 22 9.66 16.42 0.30
CA GLU A 22 9.11 17.50 -0.50
C GLU A 22 7.57 17.44 -0.54
N LEU A 23 7.01 16.23 -0.63
CA LEU A 23 5.56 16.01 -0.62
C LEU A 23 4.97 16.41 0.73
N ILE A 24 5.60 16.00 1.83
CA ILE A 24 5.21 16.41 3.19
C ILE A 24 5.31 17.94 3.35
N PHE A 25 6.41 18.54 2.87
CA PHE A 25 6.64 19.98 2.97
C PHE A 25 5.57 20.78 2.22
N MET A 26 5.14 20.31 1.05
CA MET A 26 4.17 21.01 0.21
C MET A 26 2.72 20.78 0.66
N PHE A 27 2.37 19.57 1.11
CA PHE A 27 0.97 19.15 1.30
C PHE A 27 0.62 18.76 2.74
N GLY A 28 1.59 18.68 3.65
CA GLY A 28 1.37 18.37 5.06
C GLY A 28 0.59 17.08 5.25
N THR A 29 -0.51 17.15 6.01
CA THR A 29 -1.39 16.00 6.29
C THR A 29 -2.08 15.43 5.05
N SER A 30 -2.17 16.19 3.95
CA SER A 30 -2.74 15.71 2.68
C SER A 30 -1.75 14.90 1.83
N ALA A 31 -0.47 14.85 2.20
CA ALA A 31 0.54 14.10 1.43
C ALA A 31 0.21 12.60 1.31
N ILE A 32 -0.38 12.02 2.34
CA ILE A 32 -0.77 10.61 2.36
C ILE A 32 -1.89 10.27 1.38
N GLU A 33 -2.84 11.19 1.16
CA GLU A 33 -3.88 11.03 0.15
C GLU A 33 -3.29 10.97 -1.24
N LEU A 34 -2.26 11.79 -1.51
CA LEU A 34 -1.57 11.79 -2.78
C LEU A 34 -0.80 10.48 -3.00
N ALA A 35 -0.17 9.93 -1.96
CA ALA A 35 0.52 8.64 -2.06
C ALA A 35 -0.43 7.44 -2.22
N LEU A 36 -1.64 7.51 -1.64
CA LEU A 36 -2.64 6.43 -1.72
C LEU A 36 -3.43 6.44 -3.04
N SER A 37 -3.61 7.62 -3.64
CA SER A 37 -4.45 7.81 -4.84
C SER A 37 -3.67 8.15 -6.11
N GLY A 38 -2.39 8.50 -5.97
CA GLY A 38 -1.46 8.78 -7.07
C GLY A 38 -1.25 7.57 -7.99
N GLY A 39 -1.01 7.82 -9.26
CA GLY A 39 -0.91 6.79 -10.29
C GLY A 39 0.33 6.86 -11.19
N GLU A 40 1.21 7.85 -10.98
CA GLU A 40 2.33 8.17 -11.88
C GLU A 40 3.71 8.01 -11.21
N ASP A 41 3.78 7.34 -10.06
CA ASP A 41 5.05 7.14 -9.34
C ASP A 41 5.93 6.05 -9.98
N TYR A 42 5.35 5.16 -10.79
CA TYR A 42 6.02 4.04 -11.46
C TYR A 42 6.80 3.08 -10.54
N GLU A 43 6.51 3.10 -9.24
CA GLU A 43 7.08 2.20 -8.25
C GLU A 43 6.49 0.78 -8.33
N LEU A 44 7.25 -0.19 -7.80
CA LEU A 44 6.80 -1.59 -7.73
C LEU A 44 6.04 -1.87 -6.43
N ALA A 45 4.78 -2.28 -6.55
CA ALA A 45 4.01 -2.87 -5.46
C ALA A 45 3.91 -4.39 -5.62
N PHE A 46 4.45 -5.15 -4.68
CA PHE A 46 4.47 -6.62 -4.71
C PHE A 46 4.30 -7.24 -3.32
N THR A 47 4.10 -8.55 -3.28
CA THR A 47 4.03 -9.35 -2.05
C THR A 47 5.11 -10.42 -2.07
N ALA A 48 5.63 -10.78 -0.89
CA ALA A 48 6.70 -11.77 -0.74
C ALA A 48 6.57 -12.48 0.62
N SER A 49 7.17 -13.66 0.74
CA SER A 49 7.30 -14.32 2.06
C SER A 49 8.21 -13.50 2.97
N LYS A 50 7.98 -13.59 4.29
CA LYS A 50 8.84 -12.92 5.26
C LYS A 50 10.33 -13.25 5.07
N SER A 51 10.66 -14.51 4.79
CA SER A 51 12.04 -14.94 4.54
C SER A 51 12.67 -14.19 3.35
N LEU A 52 11.94 -14.04 2.25
CA LEU A 52 12.43 -13.33 1.07
C LEU A 52 12.57 -11.82 1.35
N VAL A 53 11.64 -11.23 2.09
CA VAL A 53 11.74 -9.82 2.51
C VAL A 53 12.99 -9.62 3.37
N ASP A 54 13.20 -10.48 4.37
CA ASP A 54 14.36 -10.41 5.27
C ASP A 54 15.66 -10.54 4.46
N ASP A 55 15.71 -11.42 3.46
CA ASP A 55 16.84 -11.57 2.54
C ASP A 55 17.07 -10.31 1.68
N LEU A 56 16.01 -9.71 1.11
CA LEU A 56 16.12 -8.49 0.29
C LEU A 56 16.64 -7.30 1.12
N VAL A 57 16.14 -7.15 2.35
CA VAL A 57 16.61 -6.12 3.30
C VAL A 57 18.07 -6.35 3.67
N ALA A 58 18.48 -7.60 3.95
CA ALA A 58 19.87 -7.94 4.23
C ALA A 58 20.81 -7.61 3.04
N ASN A 59 20.29 -7.73 1.81
CA ASN A 59 20.99 -7.35 0.58
C ASN A 59 20.86 -5.86 0.21
N LYS A 60 20.29 -5.03 1.10
CA LYS A 60 20.14 -3.57 0.93
C LYS A 60 19.37 -3.17 -0.33
N VAL A 61 18.40 -3.98 -0.74
CA VAL A 61 17.43 -3.56 -1.76
C VAL A 61 16.58 -2.44 -1.17
N ASP A 62 16.40 -1.37 -1.94
CA ASP A 62 15.54 -0.26 -1.54
C ASP A 62 14.08 -0.68 -1.66
N LEU A 63 13.46 -0.95 -0.50
CA LEU A 63 12.07 -1.36 -0.38
C LEU A 63 11.52 -0.89 0.96
N THR A 64 10.21 -0.72 1.03
CA THR A 64 9.50 -0.44 2.28
C THR A 64 8.37 -1.45 2.44
N VAL A 65 8.34 -2.13 3.58
CA VAL A 65 7.21 -3.01 3.93
C VAL A 65 6.08 -2.15 4.45
N ILE A 66 5.00 -2.02 3.68
CA ILE A 66 3.86 -1.16 4.01
C ILE A 66 2.67 -1.92 4.62
N GLY A 67 2.83 -3.22 4.91
CA GLY A 67 1.73 -4.02 5.43
C GLY A 67 1.91 -5.52 5.22
N SER A 68 0.80 -6.26 5.20
CA SER A 68 0.80 -7.73 5.19
C SER A 68 -0.35 -8.34 4.37
N VAL A 69 -0.19 -9.63 4.05
CA VAL A 69 -1.20 -10.44 3.35
C VAL A 69 -1.74 -11.49 4.30
N SER A 70 -3.06 -11.64 4.38
CA SER A 70 -3.71 -12.71 5.15
C SER A 70 -3.59 -14.06 4.44
N SER A 71 -3.45 -15.13 5.23
CA SER A 71 -3.48 -16.51 4.73
C SER A 71 -4.89 -17.03 4.41
N SER A 72 -5.93 -16.26 4.74
CA SER A 72 -7.32 -16.64 4.45
C SER A 72 -7.69 -16.35 2.99
N GLU A 73 -8.24 -17.35 2.31
CA GLU A 73 -8.81 -17.16 0.97
C GLU A 73 -10.05 -16.25 1.02
N LEU A 74 -10.03 -15.21 0.18
CA LEU A 74 -11.11 -14.26 -0.01
C LEU A 74 -11.30 -14.07 -1.52
N PRO A 75 -12.23 -14.82 -2.16
CA PRO A 75 -12.35 -14.86 -3.63
C PRO A 75 -12.59 -13.50 -4.30
N SER A 76 -13.19 -12.54 -3.61
CA SER A 76 -13.38 -11.18 -4.12
C SER A 76 -12.12 -10.31 -4.01
N GLY A 77 -11.13 -10.75 -3.22
CA GLY A 77 -10.05 -9.93 -2.67
C GLY A 77 -10.55 -8.85 -1.73
N GLN A 78 -9.64 -8.37 -0.88
CA GLN A 78 -9.89 -7.22 -0.02
C GLN A 78 -8.59 -6.44 0.21
N VAL A 79 -8.70 -5.12 0.26
CA VAL A 79 -7.61 -4.24 0.70
C VAL A 79 -8.17 -3.35 1.79
N ASP A 80 -7.57 -3.40 2.97
CA ASP A 80 -7.87 -2.49 4.08
C ASP A 80 -6.66 -1.59 4.28
N VAL A 81 -6.87 -0.29 4.43
CA VAL A 81 -5.85 0.65 4.92
C VAL A 81 -6.16 0.93 6.38
N VAL A 82 -5.15 0.88 7.26
CA VAL A 82 -5.31 1.18 8.67
C VAL A 82 -4.42 2.34 9.09
N ASP A 83 -4.93 3.18 10.00
CA ASP A 83 -4.19 4.30 10.57
C ASP A 83 -3.20 3.87 11.66
N GLU A 84 -2.58 4.84 12.34
CA GLU A 84 -1.64 4.60 13.44
C GLU A 84 -2.25 3.88 14.66
N ASN A 85 -3.57 3.95 14.81
CA ASN A 85 -4.33 3.30 15.89
C ASN A 85 -4.83 1.91 15.47
N GLY A 86 -4.62 1.51 14.22
CA GLY A 86 -5.15 0.28 13.64
C GLY A 86 -6.63 0.39 13.24
N GLU A 87 -7.18 1.60 13.19
CA GLU A 87 -8.55 1.84 12.73
C GLU A 87 -8.62 1.88 11.21
N LEU A 88 -9.74 1.43 10.63
CA LEU A 88 -9.92 1.42 9.19
C LEU A 88 -9.93 2.85 8.66
N TYR A 89 -9.03 3.12 7.72
CA TYR A 89 -8.93 4.36 7.01
C TYR A 89 -9.53 4.20 5.61
N GLU A 90 -10.46 5.08 5.25
CA GLU A 90 -11.07 5.14 3.93
C GLU A 90 -10.47 6.33 3.17
N PRO A 91 -9.61 6.10 2.14
CA PRO A 91 -9.04 7.17 1.34
C PRO A 91 -10.14 8.01 0.66
N ILE A 92 -9.94 9.32 0.63
CA ILE A 92 -10.93 10.27 0.08
C ILE A 92 -11.00 10.10 -1.44
N HIS A 93 -9.86 9.85 -2.07
CA HIS A 93 -9.75 9.62 -3.51
C HIS A 93 -9.43 8.16 -3.81
N LYS A 94 -10.21 7.56 -4.71
CA LYS A 94 -9.93 6.22 -5.24
C LYS A 94 -8.97 6.31 -6.41
N GLY A 95 -8.23 5.23 -6.63
CA GLY A 95 -7.31 5.10 -7.75
C GLY A 95 -7.97 5.45 -9.07
N TRP A 96 -7.16 6.01 -9.97
CA TRP A 96 -7.62 6.57 -11.23
C TRP A 96 -8.05 5.46 -12.22
N ASP A 97 -9.20 5.66 -12.91
CA ASP A 97 -9.82 4.72 -13.86
C ASP A 97 -10.15 5.45 -15.19
N HIS A 98 -9.67 4.94 -16.33
CA HIS A 98 -9.87 5.57 -17.67
C HIS A 98 -11.33 5.43 -18.08
N LEU A 99 -12.02 4.42 -17.56
CA LEU A 99 -13.25 3.92 -18.15
C LEU A 99 -14.47 4.16 -17.27
N ASN A 100 -14.32 4.37 -15.95
CA ASN A 100 -15.45 4.60 -15.03
C ASN A 100 -16.65 3.68 -15.34
N ASP A 101 -16.42 2.36 -15.36
CA ASP A 101 -17.50 1.36 -15.33
C ASP A 101 -17.95 1.09 -13.89
#